data_AF-A0AAP2CMI8-F1
#
_entry.id   AF-A0AAP2CMI8-F1
#
_cell.length_a   1.000
_cell.length_b   1.000
_cell.length_c   1.000
_cell.angle_alpha   90.00
_cell.angle_beta   90.00
_cell.angle_gamma   90.00
#
_symmetry.space_group_name_H-M   'P 1'
#
loop_
_entity.id
_entity.type
_entity.pdbx_description
1 polymer ?
#
loop_
_entity_poly.entity_id
_entity_poly.type
_entity_poly.pdbx_seq_one_letter_code
_entity_poly.pdbx_strand_id
1 'polypeptide(L)'
;MAKDRIAGLVAALGLAFCGSVASAGGNEEHADAPQFCAEKIAGKYPFAPNATEEVSLHHFNTMFAPGGLMDAYRDRESASAQQAEAIQSAFFPEGADTPLVTLNIRPVSLHAGSIVVATSINGQIVLTRQKGNVPATIHWPVPAGADTGPATAGVTLRFSPEIEGRASNASFPGLWGLMRFIEASAPELTGNEVRVRHTMGGRHIGFLIKAEGDVFPFLIEELRGFACPS
;
A
#
# COMPACT_ATOMS: atom_id res chain seq x y z
N MET A 1 5.85 -84.71 -19.72
CA MET A 1 7.30 -84.46 -19.56
C MET A 1 7.49 -82.95 -19.67
N ALA A 2 7.66 -82.14 -18.62
CA ALA A 2 8.35 -82.25 -17.31
C ALA A 2 9.76 -81.61 -17.31
N LYS A 3 9.77 -80.28 -17.21
CA LYS A 3 10.78 -79.31 -16.70
C LYS A 3 10.29 -77.91 -17.15
N ASP A 4 10.33 -76.85 -16.35
CA ASP A 4 11.23 -76.54 -15.24
C ASP A 4 10.55 -76.07 -13.93
N ARG A 5 11.34 -76.04 -12.86
CA ARG A 5 11.04 -75.43 -11.56
C ARG A 5 12.11 -74.38 -11.23
N ILE A 6 11.73 -73.10 -11.12
CA ILE A 6 12.40 -72.07 -10.30
C ILE A 6 11.27 -71.14 -9.83
N ALA A 7 10.74 -71.21 -8.60
CA ALA A 7 11.35 -70.96 -7.28
C ALA A 7 11.74 -69.49 -7.06
N GLY A 8 10.82 -68.71 -6.47
CA GLY A 8 11.03 -67.26 -6.26
C GLY A 8 9.86 -66.54 -5.58
N LEU A 9 9.27 -67.13 -4.53
CA LEU A 9 8.25 -66.48 -3.71
C LEU A 9 8.92 -65.75 -2.53
N VAL A 10 8.87 -64.42 -2.53
CA VAL A 10 8.96 -63.61 -1.30
C VAL A 10 7.88 -62.53 -1.36
N ALA A 11 6.94 -62.58 -0.41
CA ALA A 11 5.87 -61.60 -0.28
C ALA A 11 5.80 -61.11 1.17
N ALA A 12 5.93 -59.79 1.35
CA ALA A 12 5.53 -59.02 2.54
C ALA A 12 5.61 -57.53 2.13
N LEU A 13 4.53 -56.88 1.67
CA LEU A 13 3.36 -56.31 2.38
C LEU A 13 3.63 -55.04 3.23
N GLY A 14 3.01 -53.94 2.77
CA GLY A 14 2.64 -52.73 3.53
C GLY A 14 3.58 -51.53 3.33
N LEU A 15 3.14 -50.29 3.11
CA LEU A 15 1.81 -49.65 2.87
C LEU A 15 2.10 -48.32 2.12
N ALA A 16 1.27 -47.74 1.24
CA ALA A 16 -0.04 -48.11 0.67
C ALA A 16 -0.26 -47.42 -0.72
N PHE A 17 -1.46 -47.55 -1.29
CA PHE A 17 -2.03 -46.69 -2.35
C PHE A 17 -2.48 -45.32 -1.75
N CYS A 18 -2.86 -44.24 -2.47
CA CYS A 18 -3.31 -44.09 -3.86
C CYS A 18 -3.13 -42.62 -4.34
N GLY A 19 -3.21 -42.39 -5.66
CA GLY A 19 -3.97 -41.25 -6.18
C GLY A 19 -3.20 -39.98 -6.55
N SER A 20 -2.78 -39.90 -7.82
CA SER A 20 -2.86 -38.62 -8.53
C SER A 20 -4.33 -38.27 -8.74
N VAL A 21 -4.76 -37.07 -8.33
CA VAL A 21 -5.95 -36.44 -8.89
C VAL A 21 -5.49 -35.46 -9.97
N ALA A 22 -5.78 -35.81 -11.21
CA ALA A 22 -5.98 -34.80 -12.24
C ALA A 22 -7.46 -34.39 -12.17
N SER A 23 -7.73 -33.11 -11.90
CA SER A 23 -9.05 -32.52 -12.13
C SER A 23 -8.98 -31.74 -13.44
N ALA A 24 -9.79 -32.13 -14.41
CA ALA A 24 -10.03 -31.38 -15.63
C ALA A 24 -11.55 -31.26 -15.81
N GLY A 25 -12.12 -30.15 -15.34
CA GLY A 25 -13.51 -29.78 -15.61
C GLY A 25 -14.24 -29.11 -14.45
N GLY A 26 -14.36 -27.78 -14.49
CA GLY A 26 -15.36 -27.03 -13.71
C GLY A 26 -14.84 -25.85 -12.88
N ASN A 27 -14.61 -24.70 -13.52
CA ASN A 27 -14.58 -23.36 -12.91
C ASN A 27 -13.90 -23.19 -11.53
N GLU A 28 -12.58 -23.39 -11.47
CA GLU A 28 -11.77 -23.05 -10.28
C GLU A 28 -10.76 -21.94 -10.59
N GLU A 29 -11.27 -20.72 -10.78
CA GLU A 29 -10.46 -19.48 -10.73
C GLU A 29 -10.37 -18.95 -9.29
N HIS A 30 -10.25 -19.86 -8.31
CA HIS A 30 -9.90 -19.50 -6.94
C HIS A 30 -8.38 -19.30 -6.88
N ALA A 31 -7.94 -18.12 -7.29
CA ALA A 31 -6.54 -17.74 -7.20
C ALA A 31 -6.06 -17.88 -5.73
N ASP A 32 -4.92 -18.56 -5.56
CA ASP A 32 -4.34 -18.90 -4.26
C ASP A 32 -3.92 -17.60 -3.54
N ALA A 33 -4.79 -17.09 -2.65
CA ALA A 33 -4.55 -15.86 -1.91
C ALA A 33 -3.32 -15.95 -0.98
N PRO A 34 -3.08 -17.04 -0.23
CA PRO A 34 -1.80 -17.29 0.46
C PRO A 34 -0.58 -17.15 -0.47
N GLN A 35 -0.54 -17.84 -1.61
CA GLN A 35 0.59 -17.77 -2.54
C GLN A 35 0.74 -16.37 -3.14
N PHE A 36 -0.34 -15.78 -3.65
CA PHE A 36 -0.34 -14.43 -4.22
C PHE A 36 0.14 -13.40 -3.19
N CYS A 37 -0.33 -13.50 -1.95
CA CYS A 37 0.09 -12.63 -0.87
C CYS A 37 1.59 -12.77 -0.59
N ALA A 38 2.08 -14.00 -0.42
CA ALA A 38 3.49 -14.28 -0.15
C ALA A 38 4.42 -13.76 -1.25
N GLU A 39 4.01 -13.82 -2.53
CA GLU A 39 4.82 -13.35 -3.65
C GLU A 39 4.69 -11.85 -3.94
N LYS A 40 3.47 -11.30 -3.85
CA LYS A 40 3.14 -9.96 -4.37
C LYS A 40 3.01 -8.89 -3.30
N ILE A 41 2.62 -9.26 -2.07
CA ILE A 41 2.29 -8.35 -0.96
C ILE A 41 3.34 -8.40 0.15
N ALA A 42 3.69 -9.60 0.61
CA ALA A 42 4.60 -9.80 1.74
C ALA A 42 5.99 -9.18 1.50
N GLY A 43 6.57 -8.61 2.56
CA GLY A 43 7.93 -8.03 2.51
C GLY A 43 8.06 -6.74 1.70
N LYS A 44 6.96 -6.15 1.21
CA LYS A 44 6.97 -4.91 0.41
C LYS A 44 6.24 -3.77 1.12
N TYR A 45 6.60 -2.54 0.79
CA TYR A 45 5.92 -1.35 1.31
C TYR A 45 4.50 -1.27 0.71
N PRO A 46 3.44 -0.94 1.46
CA PRO A 46 3.41 -0.35 2.82
C PRO A 46 3.47 -1.35 3.99
N PHE A 47 3.27 -2.63 3.72
CA PHE A 47 3.14 -3.70 4.72
C PHE A 47 4.46 -3.95 5.49
N ALA A 48 5.60 -3.83 4.80
CA ALA A 48 6.94 -3.84 5.39
C ALA A 48 7.51 -2.40 5.42
N PRO A 49 7.62 -1.75 6.59
CA PRO A 49 8.04 -0.34 6.68
C PRO A 49 9.41 -0.01 6.08
N ASN A 50 10.35 -0.96 6.17
CA ASN A 50 11.74 -0.79 5.72
C ASN A 50 12.00 -1.35 4.31
N ALA A 51 10.96 -1.78 3.59
CA ALA A 51 11.11 -2.35 2.26
C ALA A 51 11.41 -1.28 1.20
N THR A 52 12.37 -1.59 0.33
CA THR A 52 12.72 -0.76 -0.84
C THR A 52 11.80 -1.02 -2.04
N GLU A 53 11.24 -2.22 -2.13
CA GLU A 53 10.19 -2.55 -3.09
C GLU A 53 8.82 -2.18 -2.53
N GLU A 54 7.92 -1.75 -3.40
CA GLU A 54 6.53 -1.41 -3.05
C GLU A 54 5.52 -2.29 -3.78
N VAL A 55 4.36 -2.49 -3.16
CA VAL A 55 3.21 -3.16 -3.76
C VAL A 55 2.63 -2.24 -4.84
N SER A 56 2.51 -2.75 -6.06
CA SER A 56 1.87 -2.02 -7.16
C SER A 56 0.37 -1.85 -6.92
N LEU A 57 -0.23 -0.79 -7.46
CA LEU A 57 -1.67 -0.56 -7.35
C LEU A 57 -2.48 -1.77 -7.84
N HIS A 58 -2.03 -2.42 -8.92
CA HIS A 58 -2.66 -3.62 -9.43
C HIS A 58 -2.66 -4.76 -8.40
N HIS A 59 -1.51 -5.10 -7.79
CA HIS A 59 -1.47 -6.17 -6.79
C HIS A 59 -2.27 -5.83 -5.53
N PHE A 60 -2.28 -4.56 -5.11
CA PHE A 60 -3.11 -4.09 -4.00
C PHE A 60 -4.60 -4.28 -4.30
N ASN A 61 -5.06 -3.86 -5.49
CA ASN A 61 -6.45 -4.03 -5.90
C ASN A 61 -6.84 -5.52 -6.00
N THR A 62 -6.03 -6.35 -6.66
CA THR A 62 -6.27 -7.80 -6.74
C THR A 62 -6.47 -8.43 -5.37
N MET A 63 -5.69 -7.99 -4.37
CA MET A 63 -5.75 -8.54 -3.02
C MET A 63 -6.94 -8.04 -2.19
N PHE A 64 -7.17 -6.71 -2.17
CA PHE A 64 -8.02 -6.05 -1.18
C PHE A 64 -9.29 -5.37 -1.73
N ALA A 65 -9.44 -5.21 -3.05
CA ALA A 65 -10.65 -4.61 -3.61
C ALA A 65 -11.90 -5.48 -3.31
N PRO A 66 -13.11 -4.92 -3.33
CA PRO A 66 -14.34 -5.72 -3.34
C PRO A 66 -14.33 -6.72 -4.52
N GLY A 67 -14.61 -7.98 -4.23
CA GLY A 67 -14.44 -9.12 -5.15
C GLY A 67 -13.00 -9.63 -5.28
N GLY A 68 -12.05 -9.08 -4.51
CA GLY A 68 -10.64 -9.46 -4.50
C GLY A 68 -10.34 -10.73 -3.70
N LEU A 69 -9.06 -11.14 -3.69
CA LEU A 69 -8.63 -12.42 -3.13
C LEU A 69 -8.96 -12.60 -1.64
N MET A 70 -8.95 -11.52 -0.85
CA MET A 70 -9.27 -11.60 0.58
C MET A 70 -10.76 -11.71 0.89
N ASP A 71 -11.67 -11.40 -0.05
CA ASP A 71 -13.11 -11.56 0.20
C ASP A 71 -13.49 -13.04 0.34
N ALA A 72 -12.82 -13.92 -0.42
CA ALA A 72 -12.93 -15.38 -0.27
C ALA A 72 -12.39 -15.93 1.07
N TYR A 73 -11.76 -15.08 1.89
CA TYR A 73 -11.21 -15.42 3.21
C TYR A 73 -12.00 -14.79 4.36
N ARG A 74 -13.02 -13.96 4.08
CA ARG A 74 -13.82 -13.25 5.10
C ARG A 74 -14.51 -14.22 6.07
N ASP A 75 -15.09 -15.29 5.55
CA ASP A 75 -15.79 -16.34 6.32
C ASP A 75 -14.87 -17.19 7.21
N ARG A 76 -13.53 -17.04 7.11
CA ARG A 76 -12.57 -17.86 7.86
C ARG A 76 -12.24 -17.32 9.26
N GLU A 77 -12.91 -16.24 9.70
CA GLU A 77 -12.73 -15.57 11.01
C GLU A 77 -11.26 -15.33 11.43
N SER A 78 -10.38 -15.12 10.45
CA SER A 78 -8.93 -14.98 10.67
C SER A 78 -8.51 -13.54 10.93
N ALA A 79 -7.39 -13.35 11.64
CA ALA A 79 -6.80 -12.01 11.82
C ALA A 79 -6.49 -11.33 10.48
N SER A 80 -5.98 -12.08 9.51
CA SER A 80 -5.74 -11.62 8.13
C SER A 80 -7.03 -11.14 7.44
N ALA A 81 -8.16 -11.81 7.67
CA ALA A 81 -9.45 -11.40 7.09
C ALA A 81 -9.96 -10.09 7.71
N GLN A 82 -9.91 -9.96 9.04
CA GLN A 82 -10.29 -8.73 9.75
C GLN A 82 -9.43 -7.54 9.33
N GLN A 83 -8.11 -7.74 9.19
CA GLN A 83 -7.20 -6.73 8.69
C GLN A 83 -7.48 -6.34 7.24
N ALA A 84 -7.77 -7.31 6.36
CA ALA A 84 -8.12 -7.04 4.97
C ALA A 84 -9.43 -6.27 4.83
N GLU A 85 -10.43 -6.55 5.67
CA GLU A 85 -11.70 -5.80 5.73
C GLU A 85 -11.48 -4.34 6.16
N ALA A 86 -10.66 -4.09 7.18
CA ALA A 86 -10.28 -2.75 7.60
C ALA A 86 -9.50 -1.98 6.51
N ILE A 87 -8.55 -2.64 5.83
CA ILE A 87 -7.83 -2.08 4.68
C ILE A 87 -8.80 -1.76 3.54
N GLN A 88 -9.72 -2.68 3.21
CA GLN A 88 -10.72 -2.46 2.17
C GLN A 88 -11.60 -1.25 2.51
N SER A 89 -12.18 -1.20 3.71
CA SER A 89 -13.02 -0.09 4.16
C SER A 89 -12.30 1.26 4.22
N ALA A 90 -10.99 1.28 4.46
CA ALA A 90 -10.21 2.52 4.52
C ALA A 90 -9.79 3.05 3.14
N PHE A 91 -9.55 2.18 2.16
CA PHE A 91 -9.01 2.56 0.84
C PHE A 91 -10.02 2.56 -0.30
N PHE A 92 -11.11 1.80 -0.20
CA PHE A 92 -12.11 1.64 -1.25
C PHE A 92 -13.43 2.28 -0.79
N PRO A 93 -13.88 3.39 -1.42
CA PRO A 93 -15.18 3.96 -1.15
C PRO A 93 -16.32 2.96 -1.39
N GLU A 94 -17.47 3.18 -0.74
CA GLU A 94 -18.63 2.29 -0.85
C GLU A 94 -19.05 2.12 -2.33
N GLY A 95 -19.07 0.86 -2.79
CA GLY A 95 -19.40 0.52 -4.17
C GLY A 95 -18.28 0.71 -5.21
N ALA A 96 -17.06 1.09 -4.81
CA ALA A 96 -15.92 1.23 -5.71
C ALA A 96 -15.08 -0.06 -5.81
N ASP A 97 -14.70 -0.44 -7.04
CA ASP A 97 -13.76 -1.52 -7.36
C ASP A 97 -12.29 -1.08 -7.36
N THR A 98 -12.06 0.22 -7.24
CA THR A 98 -10.76 0.88 -7.30
C THR A 98 -10.59 1.77 -6.06
N PRO A 99 -9.39 1.82 -5.47
CA PRO A 99 -9.18 2.61 -4.26
C PRO A 99 -9.17 4.09 -4.61
N LEU A 100 -9.71 4.92 -3.71
CA LEU A 100 -9.70 6.36 -3.83
C LEU A 100 -9.77 7.00 -2.43
N VAL A 101 -8.71 7.71 -2.07
CA VAL A 101 -8.59 8.47 -0.83
C VAL A 101 -8.50 9.96 -1.17
N THR A 102 -9.58 10.69 -0.89
CA THR A 102 -9.59 12.16 -0.97
C THR A 102 -8.94 12.75 0.27
N LEU A 103 -8.02 13.69 0.06
CA LEU A 103 -7.23 14.33 1.11
C LEU A 103 -7.32 15.85 1.02
N ASN A 104 -7.73 16.50 2.10
CA ASN A 104 -7.63 17.94 2.26
C ASN A 104 -6.29 18.31 2.91
N ILE A 105 -5.42 18.97 2.15
CA ILE A 105 -4.09 19.43 2.57
C ILE A 105 -4.16 20.90 2.93
N ARG A 106 -3.98 21.22 4.22
CA ARG A 106 -3.97 22.59 4.74
C ARG A 106 -2.57 22.96 5.23
N PRO A 107 -1.87 23.90 4.58
CA PRO A 107 -0.58 24.38 5.09
C PRO A 107 -0.74 25.14 6.40
N VAL A 108 0.01 24.76 7.44
CA VAL A 108 -0.06 25.36 8.78
C VAL A 108 1.22 26.00 9.27
N SER A 109 2.38 25.65 8.70
CA SER A 109 3.64 26.34 9.02
C SER A 109 4.62 26.32 7.85
N LEU A 110 5.42 27.39 7.76
CA LEU A 110 6.54 27.50 6.83
C LEU A 110 7.68 28.26 7.52
N HIS A 111 8.89 27.75 7.43
CA HIS A 111 10.08 28.40 7.97
C HIS A 111 10.32 29.79 7.36
N ALA A 112 10.63 30.79 8.20
CA ALA A 112 10.78 32.19 7.78
C ALA A 112 11.79 32.43 6.65
N GLY A 113 12.84 31.61 6.57
CA GLY A 113 13.83 31.60 5.47
C GLY A 113 13.35 30.94 4.16
N SER A 114 12.02 30.88 3.93
CA SER A 114 11.40 30.36 2.72
C SER A 114 10.20 31.22 2.31
N ILE A 115 10.20 31.65 1.06
CA ILE A 115 9.15 32.48 0.45
C ILE A 115 7.98 31.60 0.03
N VAL A 116 8.29 30.48 -0.62
CA VAL A 116 7.33 29.49 -1.10
C VAL A 116 7.95 28.10 -1.08
N VAL A 117 7.13 27.08 -0.83
CA VAL A 117 7.46 25.68 -1.08
C VAL A 117 6.43 25.14 -2.07
N ALA A 118 6.93 24.56 -3.16
CA ALA A 118 6.10 23.75 -4.04
C ALA A 118 6.16 22.30 -3.55
N THR A 119 5.01 21.79 -3.09
CA THR A 119 4.85 20.39 -2.69
C THR A 119 4.03 19.70 -3.76
N SER A 120 4.63 18.78 -4.51
CA SER A 120 3.89 17.93 -5.45
C SER A 120 3.57 16.61 -4.77
N ILE A 121 2.32 16.16 -4.82
CA ILE A 121 1.85 14.86 -4.33
C ILE A 121 1.22 14.16 -5.54
N ASN A 122 1.88 13.13 -6.05
CA ASN A 122 1.53 12.44 -7.29
C ASN A 122 1.27 13.40 -8.48
N GLY A 123 2.06 14.47 -8.61
CA GLY A 123 1.87 15.51 -9.64
C GLY A 123 0.89 16.63 -9.27
N GLN A 124 0.02 16.45 -8.27
CA GLN A 124 -0.89 17.51 -7.78
C GLN A 124 -0.12 18.47 -6.87
N ILE A 125 -0.11 19.78 -7.20
CA ILE A 125 0.75 20.77 -6.53
C ILE A 125 0.01 21.57 -5.46
N VAL A 126 0.54 21.53 -4.23
CA VAL A 126 0.20 22.42 -3.12
C VAL A 126 1.29 23.47 -2.96
N LEU A 127 0.94 24.74 -3.17
CA LEU A 127 1.85 25.89 -2.93
C LEU A 127 1.68 26.41 -1.51
N THR A 128 2.76 26.37 -0.72
CA THR A 128 2.77 26.89 0.65
C THR A 128 3.60 28.16 0.73
N ARG A 129 3.03 29.22 1.31
CA ARG A 129 3.62 30.55 1.51
C ARG A 129 3.55 30.95 2.99
N GLN A 130 4.14 32.09 3.34
CA GLN A 130 4.12 32.63 4.70
C GLN A 130 2.71 33.04 5.19
N LYS A 131 1.83 33.50 4.28
CA LYS A 131 0.45 33.94 4.56
C LYS A 131 -0.44 33.68 3.35
N GLY A 132 -1.76 33.65 3.56
CA GLY A 132 -2.75 33.50 2.48
C GLY A 132 -2.81 32.10 1.86
N ASN A 133 -2.40 31.06 2.60
CA ASN A 133 -2.55 29.69 2.16
C ASN A 133 -4.03 29.28 2.19
N VAL A 134 -4.49 28.60 1.14
CA VAL A 134 -5.79 27.94 1.09
C VAL A 134 -5.58 26.42 1.20
N PRO A 135 -6.57 25.66 1.74
CA PRO A 135 -6.54 24.21 1.64
C PRO A 135 -6.62 23.74 0.17
N ALA A 136 -5.97 22.63 -0.13
CA ALA A 136 -5.99 21.99 -1.44
C ALA A 136 -6.49 20.55 -1.33
N THR A 137 -7.34 20.12 -2.26
CA THR A 137 -7.81 18.73 -2.33
C THR A 137 -6.92 17.91 -3.26
N ILE A 138 -6.45 16.78 -2.77
CA ILE A 138 -5.55 15.83 -3.45
C ILE A 138 -6.23 14.46 -3.46
N HIS A 139 -6.01 13.67 -4.51
CA HIS A 139 -6.54 12.30 -4.62
C HIS A 139 -5.39 11.30 -4.65
N TRP A 140 -5.53 10.21 -3.90
CA TRP A 140 -4.61 9.08 -3.94
C TRP A 140 -5.39 7.78 -4.20
N PRO A 141 -4.97 6.92 -5.15
CA PRO A 141 -4.10 7.23 -6.28
C PRO A 141 -4.70 8.38 -7.12
N VAL A 142 -3.95 8.87 -8.10
CA VAL A 142 -4.49 9.86 -9.04
C VAL A 142 -5.48 9.14 -9.97
N PRO A 143 -6.67 9.72 -10.25
CA PRO A 143 -7.64 9.11 -11.14
C PRO A 143 -7.07 8.73 -12.51
N ALA A 144 -7.52 7.59 -13.06
CA ALA A 144 -7.09 7.12 -14.36
C ALA A 144 -7.34 8.16 -15.45
N GLY A 145 -6.34 8.43 -16.29
CA GLY A 145 -6.38 9.46 -17.33
C GLY A 145 -5.80 10.82 -16.92
N ALA A 146 -5.38 11.02 -15.67
CA ALA A 146 -4.49 12.12 -15.31
C ALA A 146 -3.05 11.83 -15.79
N ASP A 147 -2.34 12.86 -16.26
CA ASP A 147 -1.03 12.84 -16.95
C ASP A 147 0.17 12.40 -16.09
N THR A 148 0.00 11.35 -15.28
CA THR A 148 0.88 10.95 -14.19
C THR A 148 1.73 9.75 -14.57
N GLY A 149 2.70 9.98 -15.46
CA GLY A 149 3.74 8.99 -15.74
C GLY A 149 4.53 8.62 -14.47
N PRO A 150 5.28 7.51 -14.48
CA PRO A 150 6.01 7.02 -13.29
C PRO A 150 7.00 8.04 -12.68
N ALA A 151 7.43 9.04 -13.45
CA ALA A 151 8.24 10.16 -12.99
C ALA A 151 7.52 11.16 -12.05
N THR A 152 6.19 11.09 -11.94
CA THR A 152 5.37 11.98 -11.09
C THR A 152 4.83 11.29 -9.83
N ALA A 153 4.98 9.97 -9.71
CA ALA A 153 4.50 9.21 -8.56
C ALA A 153 5.34 9.48 -7.31
N GLY A 154 4.66 9.79 -6.20
CA GLY A 154 5.26 10.10 -4.91
C GLY A 154 5.17 11.58 -4.53
N VAL A 155 5.95 11.98 -3.53
CA VAL A 155 5.96 13.36 -3.00
C VAL A 155 7.30 14.04 -3.29
N THR A 156 7.27 15.26 -3.81
CA THR A 156 8.45 16.12 -3.90
C THR A 156 8.22 17.46 -3.22
N LEU A 157 9.23 17.94 -2.49
CA LEU A 157 9.23 19.24 -1.82
C LEU A 157 10.34 20.10 -2.42
N ARG A 158 10.02 21.31 -2.88
CA ARG A 158 11.03 22.28 -3.37
C ARG A 158 10.87 23.62 -2.67
N PHE A 159 11.84 23.96 -1.82
CA PHE A 159 11.87 25.17 -1.01
C PHE A 159 12.58 26.30 -1.77
N SER A 160 11.91 27.45 -1.88
CA SER A 160 12.44 28.67 -2.51
C SER A 160 12.69 29.80 -1.48
N PRO A 161 13.80 30.55 -1.56
CA PRO A 161 14.91 30.34 -2.50
C PRO A 161 15.69 29.06 -2.18
N GLU A 162 16.44 28.53 -3.16
CA GLU A 162 17.49 27.56 -2.87
C GLU A 162 18.62 28.27 -2.10
N ILE A 163 19.25 27.57 -1.16
CA ILE A 163 20.33 28.12 -0.32
C ILE A 163 21.56 27.23 -0.51
N GLU A 164 22.67 27.84 -0.91
CA GLU A 164 23.93 27.13 -1.11
C GLU A 164 24.37 26.38 0.16
N GLY A 165 24.91 25.17 -0.03
CA GLY A 165 25.28 24.29 1.08
C GLY A 165 24.11 23.72 1.91
N ARG A 166 22.84 23.96 1.52
CA ARG A 166 21.67 23.43 2.23
C ARG A 166 20.71 22.71 1.29
N ALA A 167 20.27 21.53 1.70
CA ALA A 167 19.21 20.81 1.02
C ALA A 167 17.94 21.66 0.93
N SER A 168 17.46 21.87 -0.30
CA SER A 168 16.24 22.63 -0.60
C SER A 168 15.16 21.75 -1.23
N ASN A 169 15.52 20.51 -1.60
CA ASN A 169 14.75 19.61 -2.44
C ASN A 169 14.66 18.23 -1.76
N ALA A 170 13.45 17.75 -1.46
CA ALA A 170 13.20 16.41 -0.91
C ALA A 170 12.35 15.59 -1.88
N SER A 171 12.53 14.26 -1.87
CA SER A 171 11.75 13.34 -2.71
C SER A 171 11.44 12.05 -1.96
N PHE A 172 10.19 11.60 -2.08
CA PHE A 172 9.65 10.34 -1.57
C PHE A 172 9.01 9.65 -2.78
N PRO A 173 9.75 8.87 -3.56
CA PRO A 173 9.29 8.34 -4.84
C PRO A 173 8.23 7.25 -4.66
N GLY A 174 7.58 6.87 -5.77
CA GLY A 174 6.69 5.69 -5.86
C GLY A 174 5.25 5.96 -5.45
N LEU A 175 4.36 5.01 -5.74
CA LEU A 175 2.92 5.08 -5.46
C LEU A 175 2.64 5.44 -4.00
N TRP A 176 3.41 4.86 -3.08
CA TRP A 176 3.25 5.06 -1.64
C TRP A 176 4.14 6.18 -1.07
N GLY A 177 4.69 7.04 -1.93
CA GLY A 177 5.55 8.16 -1.53
C GLY A 177 4.88 9.15 -0.58
N LEU A 178 3.55 9.27 -0.61
CA LEU A 178 2.78 10.06 0.36
C LEU A 178 2.90 9.49 1.79
N MET A 179 2.72 8.18 1.94
CA MET A 179 2.83 7.52 3.24
C MET A 179 4.26 7.61 3.78
N ARG A 180 5.27 7.41 2.92
CA ARG A 180 6.69 7.64 3.26
C ARG A 180 6.99 9.08 3.69
N PHE A 181 6.40 10.08 3.03
CA PHE A 181 6.51 11.48 3.43
C PHE A 181 5.92 11.75 4.81
N ILE A 182 4.73 11.19 5.10
CA ILE A 182 4.04 11.34 6.38
C ILE A 182 4.88 10.73 7.51
N GLU A 183 5.35 9.50 7.33
CA GLU A 183 6.20 8.76 8.28
C GLU A 183 7.52 9.50 8.58
N ALA A 184 8.20 9.98 7.54
CA ALA A 184 9.44 10.75 7.66
C ALA A 184 9.26 12.16 8.25
N SER A 185 8.04 12.55 8.62
CA SER A 185 7.69 13.91 9.06
C SER A 185 7.07 13.95 10.47
N ALA A 186 7.35 12.91 11.28
CA ALA A 186 6.92 12.76 12.67
C ALA A 186 5.41 13.00 12.85
N PRO A 187 4.56 12.08 12.35
CA PRO A 187 3.13 12.31 12.25
C PRO A 187 2.44 12.29 13.63
N GLU A 188 1.59 13.28 13.89
CA GLU A 188 0.64 13.30 15.01
C GLU A 188 -0.75 13.02 14.45
N LEU A 189 -1.26 11.80 14.64
CA LEU A 189 -2.60 11.40 14.18
C LEU A 189 -3.69 11.82 15.19
N THR A 190 -4.83 12.29 14.70
CA THR A 190 -6.03 12.56 15.51
C THR A 190 -7.29 12.28 14.68
N GLY A 191 -7.89 11.10 14.88
CA GLY A 191 -9.01 10.62 14.07
C GLY A 191 -8.57 10.46 12.60
N ASN A 192 -9.23 11.19 11.70
CA ASN A 192 -8.92 11.20 10.26
C ASN A 192 -8.03 12.39 9.80
N GLU A 193 -7.46 13.17 10.72
CA GLU A 193 -6.51 14.26 10.42
C GLU A 193 -5.13 13.93 11.01
N VAL A 194 -4.07 14.06 10.21
CA VAL A 194 -2.67 13.94 10.65
C VAL A 194 -1.96 15.29 10.53
N ARG A 195 -1.26 15.70 11.59
CA ARG A 195 -0.30 16.81 11.55
C ARG A 195 1.08 16.26 11.22
N VAL A 196 1.73 16.87 10.25
CA VAL A 196 3.11 16.54 9.86
C VAL A 196 3.98 17.78 9.86
N ARG A 197 5.25 17.64 10.24
CA ARG A 197 6.25 18.70 10.18
C ARG A 197 7.56 18.17 9.58
N HIS A 198 7.70 18.33 8.28
CA HIS A 198 8.91 17.95 7.58
C HIS A 198 10.01 19.01 7.76
N THR A 199 11.25 18.58 8.01
CA THR A 199 12.41 19.47 8.18
C THR A 199 13.60 19.00 7.34
N MET A 200 14.16 19.89 6.53
CA MET A 200 15.28 19.63 5.63
C MET A 200 16.15 20.90 5.49
N GLY A 201 17.48 20.75 5.50
CA GLY A 201 18.40 21.88 5.32
C GLY A 201 18.23 23.00 6.36
N GLY A 202 17.77 22.66 7.57
CA GLY A 202 17.42 23.62 8.63
C GLY A 202 16.12 24.40 8.41
N ARG A 203 15.33 24.07 7.37
CA ARG A 203 14.05 24.70 7.05
C ARG A 203 12.93 23.67 7.19
N HIS A 204 11.75 24.12 7.61
CA HIS A 204 10.59 23.26 7.84
C HIS A 204 9.36 23.72 7.07
N ILE A 205 8.49 22.75 6.80
CA ILE A 205 7.11 22.93 6.34
C ILE A 205 6.21 22.04 7.17
N GLY A 206 4.99 22.50 7.47
CA GLY A 206 4.01 21.67 8.16
C GLY A 206 2.62 21.78 7.56
N PHE A 207 1.94 20.64 7.53
CA PHE A 207 0.58 20.48 7.02
C PHE A 207 -0.32 19.86 8.09
N LEU A 208 -1.61 20.19 7.99
CA LEU A 208 -2.67 19.31 8.45
C LEU A 208 -3.26 18.62 7.22
N ILE A 209 -3.33 17.29 7.27
CA ILE A 209 -3.74 16.43 6.17
C ILE A 209 -4.93 15.64 6.67
N LYS A 210 -6.13 15.95 6.17
CA LYS A 210 -7.37 15.30 6.58
C LYS A 210 -7.90 14.39 5.47
N ALA A 211 -8.19 13.13 5.78
CA ALA A 211 -8.93 12.23 4.90
C ALA A 211 -10.43 12.53 4.93
N GLU A 212 -11.14 12.26 3.84
CA GLU A 212 -12.60 12.46 3.75
C GLU A 212 -13.40 11.37 4.51
N GLY A 213 -12.89 10.14 4.58
CA GLY A 213 -13.49 9.04 5.36
C GLY A 213 -13.23 9.12 6.88
N ASP A 214 -13.76 8.16 7.63
CA ASP A 214 -13.76 8.17 9.10
C ASP A 214 -12.39 7.93 9.75
N VAL A 215 -11.47 7.28 9.04
CA VAL A 215 -10.10 6.97 9.47
C VAL A 215 -9.07 7.62 8.55
N PHE A 216 -7.79 7.59 8.95
CA PHE A 216 -6.68 8.01 8.09
C PHE A 216 -5.99 6.78 7.46
N PRO A 217 -6.26 6.41 6.19
CA PRO A 217 -5.98 5.06 5.66
C PRO A 217 -4.49 4.67 5.71
N PHE A 218 -3.60 5.64 5.48
CA PHE A 218 -2.15 5.41 5.43
C PHE A 218 -1.51 5.13 6.80
N LEU A 219 -2.24 5.27 7.92
CA LEU A 219 -1.70 5.10 9.28
C LEU A 219 -2.54 4.13 10.14
N ILE A 220 -3.47 3.37 9.55
CA ILE A 220 -4.21 2.33 10.28
C ILE A 220 -3.27 1.19 10.69
N GLU A 221 -3.52 0.58 11.84
CA GLU A 221 -2.64 -0.47 12.39
C GLU A 221 -2.71 -1.75 11.54
N GLU A 222 -3.87 -2.03 10.96
CA GLU A 222 -4.16 -3.20 10.13
C GLU A 222 -3.32 -3.24 8.86
N LEU A 223 -3.04 -2.08 8.25
CA LEU A 223 -2.17 -1.94 7.07
C LEU A 223 -0.71 -2.29 7.41
N ARG A 224 -0.27 -2.03 8.65
CA ARG A 224 1.10 -2.32 9.12
C ARG A 224 1.24 -3.71 9.72
N GLY A 225 0.18 -4.20 10.34
CA GLY A 225 0.11 -5.53 10.96
C GLY A 225 -0.33 -6.64 10.02
N PHE A 226 -0.72 -6.33 8.77
CA PHE A 226 -1.26 -7.31 7.82
C PHE A 226 -0.30 -8.49 7.61
N ALA A 227 -0.79 -9.68 7.95
CA ALA A 227 -0.12 -10.94 7.65
C ALA A 227 -0.86 -11.68 6.54
N CYS A 228 -0.13 -12.39 5.69
CA CYS A 228 -0.75 -13.26 4.69
C CYS A 228 -1.54 -14.39 5.36
N PRO A 229 -2.72 -14.76 4.81
CA PRO A 229 -3.45 -15.94 5.27
C PRO A 229 -2.62 -17.21 5.05
N SER A 230 -2.85 -18.21 5.92
CA SER A 230 -2.23 -19.54 5.91
C SER A 230 -3.26 -20.64 5.66
#